data_AF-W1YLX0-F1
#
_entry.id   AF-W1YLX0-F1
#
_cell.length_a   1.000
_cell.length_b   1.000
_cell.length_c   1.000
_cell.angle_alpha   90.00
_cell.angle_beta   90.00
_cell.angle_gamma   90.00
#
_symmetry.space_group_name_H-M   'P 1'
#
loop_
_entity.id
_entity.type
_entity.pdbx_description
1 polymer ?
#
loop_
_entity_poly.entity_id
_entity_poly.type
_entity_poly.pdbx_seq_one_letter_code
_entity_poly.pdbx_strand_id
1 'polypeptide(L)' 'VAQSELSPEEKVDKLVANMSDADKVGQLLMIGIHGKTLNDDAKFMLNEYRVGGIILFDRNMESKDQVKSLITDINKT' A
#
# COMPACT_ATOMS: atom_id res chain seq x y z
N VAL A 1 32.44 16.34 -2.95
CA VAL A 1 31.26 17.14 -3.34
C VAL A 1 30.04 16.41 -2.84
N ALA A 2 29.34 16.97 -1.86
CA ALA A 2 28.15 16.35 -1.27
C ALA A 2 27.10 16.16 -2.38
N GLN A 3 26.62 14.93 -2.56
CA GLN A 3 25.45 14.66 -3.41
C GLN A 3 24.30 15.51 -2.88
N SER A 4 23.84 16.46 -3.68
CA SER A 4 22.63 17.23 -3.40
C SER A 4 21.46 16.25 -3.36
N GLU A 5 20.92 15.99 -2.16
CA GLU A 5 19.69 15.24 -2.02
C GLU A 5 18.56 15.98 -2.75
N LEU A 6 17.86 15.25 -3.61
CA LEU A 6 16.70 15.75 -4.36
C LEU A 6 15.64 16.32 -3.43
N SER A 7 14.91 17.35 -3.87
CA SER A 7 13.73 17.86 -3.17
C SER A 7 12.65 16.77 -3.06
N PRO A 8 11.69 16.90 -2.12
CA PRO A 8 10.54 16.00 -2.06
C PRO A 8 9.76 15.95 -3.38
N GLU A 9 9.56 17.08 -4.07
CA GLU A 9 8.88 17.09 -5.37
C GLU A 9 9.67 16.32 -6.43
N GLU A 10 10.98 16.56 -6.52
CA GLU A 10 11.85 15.86 -7.48
C GLU A 10 11.90 14.35 -7.24
N LYS A 11 11.78 13.91 -5.98
CA LYS A 11 11.68 12.49 -5.62
C LYS A 11 10.36 11.91 -6.09
N VAL A 12 9.24 12.61 -5.89
CA VAL A 12 7.90 12.18 -6.33
C VAL A 12 7.85 12.08 -7.85
N ASP A 13 8.31 13.09 -8.57
CA ASP A 13 8.30 13.13 -10.03
C ASP A 13 9.08 11.95 -10.63
N LYS A 14 10.27 11.66 -10.07
CA LYS A 14 11.07 10.51 -10.49
C LYS A 14 10.38 9.19 -10.19
N LEU A 15 9.66 9.08 -9.08
CA LEU A 15 8.97 7.84 -8.69
C LEU A 15 7.78 7.59 -9.62
N VAL A 16 6.96 8.61 -9.87
CA VAL A 16 5.79 8.52 -10.78
C VAL A 16 6.22 8.34 -12.25
N ALA A 17 7.33 8.95 -12.69
CA ALA A 17 7.84 8.77 -14.05
C ALA A 17 8.31 7.34 -14.33
N ASN A 18 8.74 6.61 -13.30
CA ASN A 18 9.17 5.20 -13.41
C ASN A 18 8.04 4.19 -13.21
N MET A 19 6.80 4.64 -12.98
CA MET A 19 5.63 3.77 -12.88
C MET A 19 5.06 3.42 -14.26
N SER A 20 4.60 2.18 -14.43
CA SER A 20 3.74 1.82 -15.56
C SER A 20 2.36 2.49 -15.42
N ASP A 21 1.60 2.56 -16.51
CA ASP A 21 0.23 3.09 -16.44
C ASP A 21 -0.67 2.25 -15.53
N ALA A 22 -0.44 0.94 -15.48
CA ALA A 22 -1.12 0.04 -14.54
C ALA A 22 -0.78 0.40 -13.08
N ASP A 23 0.50 0.65 -12.76
CA ASP A 23 0.92 1.07 -11.42
C ASP A 23 0.27 2.41 -11.03
N LYS A 24 0.24 3.39 -11.96
CA LYS A 24 -0.40 4.69 -11.71
C LYS A 24 -1.88 4.56 -11.43
N VAL A 25 -2.59 3.73 -12.20
CA VAL A 25 -4.01 3.43 -11.94
C VAL A 25 -4.15 2.72 -10.59
N GLY A 26 -3.29 1.74 -10.28
CA GLY A 26 -3.24 1.07 -8.98
C GLY A 26 -3.12 2.05 -7.82
N GLN A 27 -2.24 3.04 -7.91
CA GLN A 27 -2.07 4.07 -6.89
C GLN A 27 -3.30 4.95 -6.67
N LEU A 28 -4.24 5.01 -7.62
CA LEU A 28 -5.52 5.71 -7.47
C LEU A 28 -6.61 4.84 -6.83
N LEU A 29 -6.37 3.53 -6.68
CA LEU A 29 -7.32 2.58 -6.09
C LEU A 29 -7.14 2.47 -4.58
N MET A 30 -8.27 2.40 -3.87
CA MET A 30 -8.33 2.06 -2.46
C MET A 30 -9.26 0.86 -2.26
N ILE A 31 -8.77 -0.18 -1.60
CA ILE A 31 -9.51 -1.43 -1.41
C ILE A 31 -9.84 -1.69 0.07
N GLY A 32 -10.96 -2.35 0.32
CA GLY A 32 -11.30 -2.86 1.65
C GLY A 32 -10.91 -4.34 1.77
N ILE A 33 -10.32 -4.72 2.90
CA ILE A 33 -10.00 -6.13 3.17
C ILE A 33 -11.08 -6.81 4.01
N HIS A 34 -11.19 -8.12 3.84
CA HIS A 34 -12.15 -8.95 4.55
C HIS A 34 -11.47 -9.69 5.70
N GLY A 35 -12.15 -9.76 6.86
CA GLY A 35 -11.64 -10.46 8.04
C GLY A 35 -10.58 -9.68 8.83
N LYS A 36 -9.99 -10.34 9.82
CA LYS A 36 -9.05 -9.74 10.78
C LYS A 36 -7.58 -10.01 10.42
N THR A 37 -7.33 -10.77 9.37
CA THR A 37 -5.98 -11.17 8.93
C THR A 37 -5.86 -10.95 7.43
N LEU A 38 -4.63 -10.85 6.95
CA LEU A 38 -4.35 -10.72 5.53
C LEU A 38 -4.61 -12.07 4.84
N ASN A 39 -5.68 -12.15 4.06
CA ASN A 39 -6.04 -13.32 3.27
C ASN A 39 -5.39 -13.29 1.87
N ASP A 40 -5.47 -14.41 1.16
CA ASP A 40 -4.80 -14.53 -0.14
C ASP A 40 -5.43 -13.64 -1.22
N ASP A 41 -6.74 -13.37 -1.15
CA ASP A 41 -7.41 -12.41 -2.05
C ASP A 41 -6.84 -10.99 -1.87
N ALA A 42 -6.66 -10.54 -0.63
CA ALA A 42 -6.07 -9.24 -0.34
C ALA A 42 -4.60 -9.16 -0.77
N LYS A 43 -3.82 -10.23 -0.58
CA LYS A 43 -2.44 -10.31 -1.09
C LYS A 43 -2.40 -10.22 -2.61
N PHE A 44 -3.31 -10.90 -3.30
CA PHE A 44 -3.41 -10.82 -4.75
C PHE A 44 -3.71 -9.38 -5.20
N MET A 45 -4.69 -8.72 -4.56
CA MET A 45 -5.00 -7.33 -4.91
C MET A 45 -3.84 -6.37 -4.63
N LEU A 46 -3.07 -6.59 -3.56
CA LEU A 46 -1.91 -5.76 -3.22
C LEU A 46 -0.76 -5.93 -4.22
N ASN A 47 -0.43 -7.18 -4.56
CA ASN A 47 0.69 -7.47 -5.45
C ASN A 47 0.38 -7.18 -6.91
N GLU A 48 -0.79 -7.61 -7.39
CA GLU A 48 -1.08 -7.62 -8.82
C GLU A 48 -1.69 -6.32 -9.31
N TYR A 49 -2.51 -5.66 -8.48
CA TYR A 49 -3.08 -4.36 -8.82
C TYR A 49 -2.32 -3.18 -8.20
N ARG A 50 -1.34 -3.44 -7.33
CA ARG A 50 -0.43 -2.43 -6.75
C ARG A 50 -1.18 -1.20 -6.24
N VAL A 51 -2.20 -1.50 -5.44
CA VAL A 51 -3.16 -0.51 -4.92
C VAL A 51 -2.47 0.55 -4.07
N GLY A 52 -2.93 1.79 -4.19
CA GLY A 52 -2.35 2.93 -3.44
C GLY A 52 -2.80 2.98 -1.98
N GLY A 53 -3.95 2.40 -1.65
CA GLY A 53 -4.48 2.46 -0.30
C GLY A 53 -5.32 1.25 0.11
N ILE A 54 -5.38 1.03 1.42
CA ILE A 54 -6.30 0.08 2.05
C ILE A 54 -7.15 0.82 3.06
N ILE A 55 -8.46 0.59 3.01
CA ILE A 55 -9.41 1.04 4.03
C ILE A 55 -9.75 -0.12 4.98
N LEU A 56 -9.60 0.13 6.27
CA LEU A 56 -10.01 -0.81 7.32
C LEU A 56 -11.37 -0.39 7.89
N PHE A 57 -12.25 -1.37 8.04
CA PHE A 57 -13.58 -1.24 8.64
C PHE A 57 -13.63 -1.94 9.99
N ASP A 58 -14.75 -1.80 10.70
CA ASP A 58 -15.00 -2.43 12.00
C ASP A 58 -14.73 -3.96 12.00
N ARG A 59 -15.09 -4.65 10.90
CA ARG A 59 -14.81 -6.09 10.71
C ARG A 59 -13.33 -6.47 10.73
N ASN A 60 -12.42 -5.51 10.58
CA ASN A 60 -10.97 -5.71 10.61
C ASN A 60 -10.38 -5.49 12.01
N MET A 61 -11.21 -5.04 12.98
CA MET A 61 -10.80 -4.67 14.33
C MET A 61 -11.16 -5.77 15.33
N GLU A 62 -10.19 -6.18 16.14
CA GLU A 62 -10.40 -7.06 17.29
C GLU A 62 -9.65 -6.58 18.52
N SER A 63 -8.35 -6.36 18.38
CA SER A 63 -7.50 -5.82 19.44
C SER A 63 -6.38 -4.98 18.84
N LYS A 64 -5.77 -4.11 19.64
CA LYS A 64 -4.65 -3.28 19.17
C LYS A 64 -3.51 -4.11 18.58
N ASP A 65 -3.19 -5.25 19.21
CA ASP A 65 -2.10 -6.13 18.78
C ASP A 65 -2.44 -6.89 17.49
N GLN A 66 -3.70 -7.33 17.33
CA GLN A 66 -4.17 -7.93 16.09
C GLN A 66 -4.13 -6.91 14.94
N VAL A 67 -4.64 -5.70 15.15
CA VAL A 67 -4.64 -4.66 14.10
C VAL A 67 -3.22 -4.26 13.72
N LYS A 68 -2.29 -4.17 14.69
CA LYS A 68 -0.87 -3.94 14.42
C LYS A 68 -0.28 -5.05 13.55
N SER A 69 -0.60 -6.31 13.86
CA SER A 69 -0.16 -7.46 13.06
C SER A 69 -0.70 -7.39 11.64
N LEU A 70 -2.00 -7.10 11.49
CA LEU A 70 -2.65 -6.93 10.18
C LEU A 70 -1.98 -5.85 9.33
N ILE A 71 -1.75 -4.66 9.90
CA ILE A 71 -1.07 -3.55 9.20
C ILE A 71 0.37 -3.91 8.85
N THR A 72 1.07 -4.64 9.73
CA THR A 72 2.44 -5.09 9.48
C THR A 72 2.48 -6.08 8.31
N ASP A 73 1.54 -7.01 8.24
CA ASP A 73 1.46 -8.00 7.17
C ASP A 73 1.14 -7.35 5.82
N ILE A 74 0.24 -6.36 5.81
CA ILE A 74 -0.07 -5.54 4.63
C ILE A 74 1.19 -4.87 4.08
N ASN A 75 2.00 -4.23 4.94
CA ASN A 75 3.19 -3.47 4.50
C ASN A 75 4.38 -4.35 4.11
N LYS A 76 4.34 -5.66 4.41
CA LYS A 76 5.39 -6.62 4.03
C LYS A 76 5.14 -7.30 2.70
N THR A 77 3.92 -7.18 2.18
CA THR A 77 3.51 -7.73 0.89
C THR A 77 4.06 -6.83 -0.20
#